data_AF-A0A6B2E335-F1
#
_entry.id   AF-A0A6B2E335-F1
#
_cell.length_a   1.000
_cell.length_b   1.000
_cell.length_c   1.000
_cell.angle_alpha   90.00
_cell.angle_beta   90.00
_cell.angle_gamma   90.00
#
_symmetry.space_group_name_H-M   'P 1'
#
loop_
_entity.id
_entity.type
_entity.pdbx_description
1 polymer ?
#
loop_
_entity_poly.entity_id
_entity_poly.type
_entity_poly.pdbx_seq_one_letter_code
_entity_poly.pdbx_strand_id
1 'polypeptide(L)' 'MLGKPVAHSLSPVLHGAAFAALGLTGWTYERIETGAEELPALVDGLGPEWAGLSVTMPGKRAALDHAAEATPRAAA' A
#
# COMPACT_ATOMS: atom_id res chain seq x y z
N MET A 1 -0.62 3.96 0.41
CA MET A 1 0.61 3.92 -0.41
C MET A 1 1.82 3.94 0.50
N LEU A 2 2.61 2.87 0.47
CA LEU A 2 3.81 2.69 1.29
C LEU A 2 5.07 2.94 0.46
N GLY A 3 6.01 3.72 1.00
CA GLY A 3 7.33 3.95 0.40
C GLY A 3 8.11 5.07 1.08
N LYS A 4 9.37 5.27 0.68
CA LYS A 4 10.25 6.30 1.25
C LYS A 4 11.32 6.72 0.21
N PRO A 5 11.24 7.93 -0.38
CA PRO A 5 10.21 8.96 -0.21
C PRO A 5 8.89 8.62 -0.94
N VAL A 6 7.74 9.01 -0.38
CA VAL A 6 6.41 8.70 -0.99
C VAL A 6 5.59 9.93 -1.43
N ALA A 7 6.00 11.13 -1.04
CA ALA A 7 5.24 12.36 -1.25
C ALA A 7 4.82 12.62 -2.72
N HIS A 8 5.67 12.23 -3.68
CA HIS A 8 5.44 12.43 -5.12
C HIS A 8 4.46 11.43 -5.76
N SER A 9 4.01 10.41 -5.02
CA SER A 9 3.10 9.41 -5.58
C SER A 9 1.74 10.01 -5.95
N LEU A 10 1.29 9.73 -7.18
CA LEU A 10 -0.03 10.06 -7.69
C LEU A 10 -1.11 9.03 -7.30
N SER A 11 -0.74 7.91 -6.68
CA SER A 11 -1.71 6.87 -6.30
C SER A 11 -2.88 7.40 -5.47
N PRO A 12 -2.70 8.29 -4.46
CA PRO A 12 -3.83 8.88 -3.73
C PRO A 12 -4.78 9.70 -4.61
N VAL A 13 -4.27 10.39 -5.63
CA VAL A 13 -5.10 11.15 -6.57
C VAL A 13 -5.93 10.19 -7.43
N LEU A 14 -5.27 9.16 -7.97
CA LEU A 14 -5.93 8.17 -8.84
C LEU A 14 -6.99 7.37 -8.09
N HIS A 15 -6.65 6.84 -6.91
CA HIS A 15 -7.59 6.07 -6.10
C HIS A 15 -8.71 6.95 -5.52
N GLY A 16 -8.40 8.16 -5.07
CA GLY A 16 -9.43 9.10 -4.60
C GLY A 16 -10.44 9.45 -5.69
N ALA A 17 -9.98 9.71 -6.93
CA ALA A 17 -10.86 9.95 -8.08
C ALA A 17 -11.72 8.72 -8.40
N ALA A 18 -11.14 7.53 -8.36
CA ALA A 18 -11.88 6.28 -8.59
C ALA A 18 -12.94 6.04 -7.51
N PHE A 19 -12.61 6.23 -6.24
CA PHE A 19 -13.55 6.08 -5.12
C PHE A 19 -14.72 7.05 -5.25
N ALA A 20 -14.45 8.31 -5.59
CA ALA A 20 -15.49 9.30 -5.86
C ALA A 20 -16.39 8.88 -7.04
N ALA A 21 -15.80 8.44 -8.16
CA ALA A 21 -16.56 8.00 -9.33
C ALA A 21 -17.42 6.76 -9.07
N LEU A 22 -17.01 5.89 -8.15
CA LEU A 22 -17.72 4.67 -7.76
C LEU A 22 -18.70 4.88 -6.59
N GLY A 23 -18.80 6.09 -6.03
CA GLY A 23 -19.66 6.37 -4.88
C GLY A 23 -19.16 5.78 -3.55
N LEU A 24 -17.88 5.42 -3.46
CA LEU A 24 -17.24 4.83 -2.28
C LEU A 24 -16.83 5.92 -1.27
N THR A 25 -17.82 6.66 -0.75
CA THR A 25 -17.59 7.88 0.06
C THR A 25 -16.94 7.64 1.43
N GLY A 26 -16.95 6.40 1.92
CA GLY A 26 -16.28 6.02 3.18
C GLY A 26 -14.84 5.55 3.01
N TRP A 27 -14.30 5.51 1.79
CA TRP A 27 -12.96 4.98 1.52
C TRP A 27 -11.91 6.09 1.50
N THR A 28 -10.76 5.82 2.09
CA THR A 28 -9.60 6.71 2.05
C THR A 28 -8.42 6.04 1.36
N TYR A 29 -7.52 6.85 0.81
CA TYR A 29 -6.27 6.37 0.25
C TYR A 29 -5.14 7.33 0.60
N GLU A 30 -4.23 6.88 1.44
CA GLU A 30 -3.23 7.76 2.07
C GLU A 30 -1.80 7.43 1.64
N ARG A 31 -0.87 8.34 1.99
CA ARG A 31 0.58 8.13 1.85
C ARG A 31 1.15 7.88 3.23
N ILE A 32 1.94 6.82 3.37
CA ILE A 32 2.65 6.51 4.61
C ILE A 32 4.12 6.34 4.27
N GLU A 33 4.96 7.18 4.87
CA GLU A 33 6.42 7.07 4.79
C GLU A 33 6.86 5.81 5.54
N THR A 34 7.40 4.85 4.82
CA THR A 34 7.91 3.60 5.39
C THR A 34 8.99 3.02 4.47
N GLY A 35 10.11 2.62 5.05
CA GLY A 35 11.18 1.92 4.37
C GLY A 35 10.91 0.42 4.31
N ALA A 36 11.90 -0.34 3.84
CA ALA A 36 11.77 -1.79 3.71
C ALA A 36 11.80 -2.50 5.08
N GLU A 37 12.58 -1.98 6.03
CA GLU A 37 12.76 -2.57 7.36
C GLU A 37 11.54 -2.35 8.26
N GLU A 38 10.88 -1.19 8.16
CA GLU A 38 9.72 -0.88 9.00
C GLU A 38 8.40 -1.46 8.45
N LEU A 39 8.38 -1.89 7.18
CA LEU A 39 7.16 -2.31 6.48
C LEU A 39 6.46 -3.50 7.14
N PRO A 40 7.14 -4.61 7.52
CA PRO A 40 6.47 -5.76 8.14
C PRO A 40 5.73 -5.38 9.42
N ALA A 41 6.41 -4.66 10.33
CA ALA A 41 5.82 -4.25 11.59
C ALA A 41 4.64 -3.29 11.41
N LEU A 42 4.68 -2.44 10.37
CA LEU A 42 3.54 -1.60 10.00
C LEU A 42 2.36 -2.44 9.55
N VAL A 43 2.58 -3.44 8.68
CA VAL A 43 1.51 -4.31 8.16
C VAL A 43 0.89 -5.16 9.27
N ASP A 44 1.69 -5.71 10.18
CA ASP A 44 1.23 -6.46 11.35
C ASP A 44 0.33 -5.64 12.29
N GLY A 45 0.49 -4.31 12.28
CA GLY A 45 -0.28 -3.38 13.11
C GLY A 45 -1.61 -2.92 12.50
N LEU A 46 -1.93 -3.30 11.24
CA LEU A 46 -3.13 -2.84 10.56
C LEU A 46 -4.37 -3.62 11.02
N GLY A 47 -5.46 -2.89 11.30
CA GLY A 47 -6.74 -3.47 11.67
C GLY A 47 -7.55 -3.98 10.47
N PRO A 48 -8.70 -4.63 10.72
CA PRO A 48 -9.56 -5.20 9.69
C PRO A 48 -10.21 -4.17 8.75
N GLU A 49 -10.15 -2.88 9.07
CA GLU A 49 -10.62 -1.79 8.20
C GLU A 49 -9.74 -1.60 6.95
N TRP A 50 -8.52 -2.15 6.94
CA TRP A 50 -7.59 -2.04 5.83
C TRP A 50 -7.90 -3.07 4.74
N ALA A 51 -8.41 -2.59 3.60
CA ALA A 51 -8.69 -3.44 2.44
C ALA A 51 -7.44 -3.81 1.62
N GLY A 52 -6.37 -3.01 1.67
CA GLY A 52 -5.15 -3.28 0.91
C GLY A 52 -4.20 -2.10 0.78
N LEU A 53 -3.01 -2.37 0.23
CA LEU A 53 -1.89 -1.44 0.16
C LEU A 53 -1.22 -1.49 -1.21
N SER A 54 -0.92 -0.32 -1.78
CA SER A 54 0.12 -0.24 -2.82
C SER A 54 1.48 0.04 -2.19
N VAL A 55 2.51 -0.62 -2.69
CA VAL A 55 3.90 -0.53 -2.20
C VAL A 55 4.82 -0.08 -3.33
N THR A 56 5.64 0.94 -3.08
CA THR A 56 6.73 1.37 -3.98
C THR A 56 8.09 1.20 -3.32
N MET A 57 9.14 1.71 -3.96
CA MET A 57 10.50 1.70 -3.42
C MET A 57 10.54 2.35 -2.01
N PRO A 58 11.35 1.81 -1.09
CA PRO A 58 12.15 0.58 -1.23
C PRO A 58 11.40 -0.71 -0.85
N GLY A 59 10.15 -0.64 -0.39
CA GLY A 59 9.45 -1.74 0.29
C GLY A 59 8.94 -2.90 -0.56
N LYS A 60 9.12 -2.89 -1.89
CA LYS A 60 8.54 -3.93 -2.77
C LYS A 60 8.95 -5.35 -2.39
N ARG A 61 10.24 -5.56 -2.10
CA ARG A 61 10.74 -6.89 -1.74
C ARG A 61 10.29 -7.31 -0.35
N ALA A 62 10.38 -6.40 0.63
CA ALA A 62 9.88 -6.63 1.99
C ALA A 62 8.39 -7.00 2.01
N ALA A 63 7.56 -6.35 1.18
CA ALA A 63 6.15 -6.68 1.07
C ALA A 63 5.90 -8.08 0.49
N LEU A 64 6.70 -8.50 -0.51
CA LEU A 64 6.61 -9.85 -1.07
C LEU A 64 7.02 -10.91 -0.03
N ASP A 65 8.15 -10.69 0.65
CA ASP A 65 8.69 -11.64 1.63
C ASP A 65 7.78 -11.76 2.87
N HIS A 66 7.01 -10.72 3.20
CA HIS A 66 6.08 -10.70 4.34
C HIS A 66 4.67 -11.22 4.00
N ALA A 67 4.24 -11.19 2.74
CA ALA A 67 2.91 -11.63 2.35
C ALA A 67 2.72 -13.14 2.56
N ALA A 68 1.59 -13.54 3.15
CA ALA A 68 1.24 -14.95 3.33
C ALA A 68 0.99 -15.67 2.00
N GLU A 69 0.57 -14.93 0.98
CA GLU A 69 0.33 -15.44 -0.37
C GLU A 69 0.90 -14.46 -1.41
N ALA A 70 1.46 -15.02 -2.49
CA ALA A 70 1.98 -14.25 -3.61
C ALA A 70 1.47 -14.80 -4.94
N THR A 71 1.01 -13.90 -5.81
CA THR A 71 0.71 -14.28 -7.19
C THR A 71 1.98 -14.75 -7.92
N PRO A 72 1.90 -15.64 -8.92
CA PRO A 72 3.08 -16.09 -9.65
C PRO A 72 3.91 -14.96 -10.26
N ARG A 73 3.28 -13.90 -10.78
CA ARG A 73 4.01 -12.75 -11.35
C ARG A 73 4.82 -11.98 -10.30
N ALA A 74 4.41 -12.02 -9.04
CA ALA A 74 5.07 -11.31 -7.96
C ALA A 74 6.29 -12.10 -7.44
N ALA A 75 6.24 -13.43 -7.53
CA ALA A 75 7.32 -14.32 -7.12
C ALA A 75 8.37 -14.58 -8.22
N ALA A 76 8.03 -14.28 -9.48
CA ALA A 76 8.89 -14.45 -10.66
C ALA A 76 10.03 -13.41 -10.77
#